data_AF-A0A819I3B6-F1
#
_entry.id   AF-A0A819I3B6-F1
#
_cell.length_a   1.000
_cell.length_b   1.000
_cell.length_c   1.000
_cell.angle_alpha   90.00
_cell.angle_beta   90.00
_cell.angle_gamma   90.00
#
_symmetry.space_group_name_H-M   'P 1'
#
loop_
_entity.id
_entity.type
_entity.pdbx_description
1 polymer ?
#
loop_
_entity_poly.entity_id
_entity_poly.type
_entity_poly.pdbx_seq_one_letter_code
_entity_poly.pdbx_strand_id
1 'polypeptide(L)'
;MKRYQTILDAIIKVDNYDQGRKTFGEMLHTIQDFYSHTNFIELEYTSPSDVLGKRIFQENEYAPINMRTCISCTGQQCQINTNLDENIQKNKLLTSGYFIPIGFNLFKKSKPKGKCSHGGSFDSSQNDEPIGGINKDKLNS
;
A
#
# COMPACT_ATOMS: atom_id res chain seq x y z
N MET A 1 1.05 -2.29 20.03
CA MET A 1 0.87 -3.31 21.09
C MET A 1 -0.56 -3.52 21.61
N LYS A 2 -1.50 -2.56 21.53
CA LYS A 2 -2.89 -2.77 22.04
C LYS A 2 -3.62 -4.00 21.45
N ARG A 3 -3.56 -4.21 20.14
CA ARG A 3 -4.19 -5.37 19.46
C ARG A 3 -3.61 -6.73 19.90
N TYR A 4 -2.30 -6.78 20.09
CA TYR A 4 -1.63 -7.98 20.61
C TYR A 4 -2.11 -8.31 22.02
N GLN A 5 -2.22 -7.31 22.89
CA GLN A 5 -2.76 -7.49 24.23
C GLN A 5 -4.24 -7.94 24.19
N THR A 6 -5.04 -7.38 23.29
CA THR A 6 -6.44 -7.82 23.09
C THR A 6 -6.55 -9.29 22.72
N ILE A 7 -5.63 -9.82 21.90
CA ILE A 7 -5.59 -11.25 21.56
C ILE A 7 -5.26 -12.08 22.81
N LEU A 8 -4.22 -11.70 23.56
CA LEU A 8 -3.83 -12.42 24.78
C LEU A 8 -4.96 -12.43 25.80
N ASP A 9 -5.62 -11.31 26.01
CA ASP A 9 -6.75 -11.22 26.95
C ASP A 9 -7.93 -12.07 26.47
N ALA A 10 -8.27 -12.01 25.18
CA ALA A 10 -9.38 -12.79 24.62
C ALA A 10 -9.13 -14.30 24.72
N ILE A 11 -7.93 -14.77 24.35
CA ILE A 11 -7.61 -16.19 24.28
C ILE A 11 -7.31 -16.76 25.67
N ILE A 12 -6.44 -16.10 26.45
CA ILE A 12 -5.87 -16.70 27.68
C ILE A 12 -6.77 -16.43 28.90
N LYS A 13 -7.45 -15.28 28.94
CA LYS A 13 -8.20 -14.88 30.16
C LYS A 13 -9.70 -15.13 30.07
N VAL A 14 -10.26 -15.21 28.86
CA VAL A 14 -11.72 -15.19 28.64
C VAL A 14 -12.18 -16.35 27.74
N ASP A 15 -11.28 -17.20 27.24
CA ASP A 15 -11.57 -18.30 26.31
C ASP A 15 -12.39 -17.87 25.06
N ASN A 16 -12.28 -16.61 24.66
CA ASN A 16 -12.96 -16.04 23.51
C ASN A 16 -12.11 -16.19 22.24
N TYR A 17 -12.02 -17.42 21.76
CA TYR A 17 -11.23 -17.79 20.58
C TYR A 17 -11.69 -17.08 19.29
N ASP A 18 -12.99 -16.79 19.14
CA ASP A 18 -13.48 -16.08 17.97
C ASP A 18 -12.97 -14.63 17.91
N GLN A 19 -13.01 -13.92 19.04
CA GLN A 19 -12.43 -12.57 19.15
C GLN A 19 -10.92 -12.59 18.94
N GLY A 20 -10.22 -13.60 19.50
CA GLY A 20 -8.79 -13.80 19.28
C GLY A 20 -8.46 -13.97 17.80
N ARG A 21 -9.18 -14.87 17.10
CA ARG A 21 -9.03 -15.10 15.66
C ARG A 21 -9.30 -13.85 14.83
N LYS A 22 -10.40 -13.13 15.10
CA LYS A 22 -10.74 -11.89 14.39
C LYS A 22 -9.64 -10.83 14.55
N THR A 23 -9.22 -10.60 15.78
CA THR A 23 -8.19 -9.58 16.08
C THR A 23 -6.84 -9.95 15.44
N PHE A 24 -6.49 -11.24 15.42
CA PHE A 24 -5.30 -11.73 14.72
C PHE A 24 -5.41 -11.55 13.20
N GLY A 25 -6.56 -11.88 12.61
CA GLY A 25 -6.84 -11.64 11.20
C GLY A 25 -6.68 -10.18 10.80
N GLU A 26 -7.17 -9.24 11.62
CA GLU A 26 -6.99 -7.80 11.38
C GLU A 26 -5.51 -7.38 11.42
N MET A 27 -4.70 -7.98 12.29
CA MET A 27 -3.25 -7.73 12.32
C MET A 27 -2.57 -8.24 11.04
N LEU A 28 -2.87 -9.47 10.63
CA LEU A 28 -2.34 -10.04 9.38
C LEU A 28 -2.75 -9.22 8.16
N HIS A 29 -4.00 -8.78 8.12
CA HIS A 29 -4.50 -7.94 7.03
C HIS A 29 -3.76 -6.59 6.96
N THR A 30 -3.45 -5.97 8.11
CA THR A 30 -2.63 -4.74 8.12
C THR A 30 -1.25 -4.95 7.50
N ILE A 31 -0.63 -6.10 7.77
CA ILE A 31 0.67 -6.47 7.19
C ILE A 31 0.52 -6.67 5.67
N GLN A 32 -0.50 -7.43 5.26
CA GLN A 32 -0.80 -7.68 3.86
C GLN A 32 -1.02 -6.36 3.09
N ASP A 33 -1.88 -5.49 3.59
CA ASP A 33 -2.26 -4.21 2.98
C ASP A 33 -1.02 -3.32 2.75
N PHE A 34 -0.15 -3.21 3.77
CA PHE A 34 1.08 -2.45 3.65
C PHE A 34 2.00 -2.96 2.54
N TYR A 35 2.34 -4.26 2.52
CA TYR A 35 3.26 -4.79 1.51
C TYR A 35 2.62 -4.90 0.12
N SER A 36 1.29 -4.98 0.04
CA SER A 36 0.57 -5.12 -1.22
C SER A 36 0.37 -3.78 -1.93
N HIS A 37 0.22 -2.69 -1.18
CA HIS A 37 -0.18 -1.38 -1.72
C HIS A 37 0.84 -0.26 -1.52
N THR A 38 1.99 -0.54 -0.90
CA THR A 38 3.14 0.38 -0.87
C THR A 38 4.24 -0.06 -1.81
N ASN A 39 5.17 0.85 -2.10
CA ASN A 39 6.36 0.58 -2.89
C ASN A 39 7.50 -0.11 -2.10
N PHE A 40 7.24 -0.66 -0.91
CA PHE A 40 8.29 -1.14 -0.01
C PHE A 40 9.20 -2.21 -0.64
N ILE A 41 8.61 -3.12 -1.42
CA ILE A 41 9.35 -4.19 -2.12
C ILE A 41 10.14 -3.63 -3.30
N GLU A 42 9.55 -2.67 -4.02
CA GLU A 42 10.15 -1.98 -5.17
C GLU A 42 11.32 -1.07 -4.74
N LEU A 43 11.38 -0.68 -3.46
CA LEU A 43 12.54 -0.04 -2.86
C LEU A 43 13.65 -1.02 -2.46
N GLU A 44 13.51 -2.32 -2.78
CA GLU A 44 14.50 -3.37 -2.53
C GLU A 44 14.80 -3.60 -1.04
N TYR A 45 13.87 -3.25 -0.16
CA TYR A 45 14.01 -3.58 1.26
C TYR A 45 13.86 -5.09 1.48
N THR A 46 14.88 -5.70 2.09
CA THR A 46 14.90 -7.15 2.37
C THR A 46 14.55 -7.49 3.83
N SER A 47 14.47 -6.48 4.69
CA SER A 47 14.11 -6.62 6.10
C SER A 47 12.70 -6.11 6.34
N PRO A 48 11.99 -6.62 7.36
CA PRO A 48 10.67 -6.10 7.72
C PRO A 48 10.72 -4.60 7.98
N SER A 49 9.72 -3.90 7.44
CA SER A 49 9.51 -2.47 7.63
C SER A 49 9.49 -2.10 9.11
N ASP A 50 10.38 -1.20 9.52
CA ASP A 50 10.40 -0.65 10.87
C ASP A 50 9.30 0.40 11.06
N VAL A 51 8.76 0.96 9.97
CA VAL A 51 7.62 1.89 9.97
C VAL A 51 6.27 1.19 10.04
N LEU A 52 6.21 -0.12 9.76
CA LEU A 52 4.97 -0.88 9.83
C LEU A 52 4.41 -0.88 11.26
N GLY A 53 3.20 -0.33 11.41
CA GLY A 53 2.55 -0.19 12.71
C GLY A 53 2.99 1.04 13.52
N LYS A 54 3.90 1.88 13.00
CA LYS A 54 4.08 3.24 13.51
C LYS A 54 2.83 4.05 13.17
N ARG A 55 2.31 4.84 14.13
CA ARG A 55 1.17 5.75 13.89
C ARG A 55 1.59 7.09 13.29
N ILE A 56 2.89 7.37 13.31
CA ILE A 56 3.46 8.65 12.89
C ILE A 56 4.67 8.31 12.02
N PHE A 57 4.57 8.69 10.74
CA PHE A 57 5.69 8.70 9.82
C PHE A 57 6.42 10.04 9.94
N GLN A 58 7.73 10.02 9.77
CA GLN A 58 8.53 11.23 9.62
C GLN A 58 8.37 11.76 8.18
N GLU A 59 8.46 13.08 7.99
CA GLU A 59 8.24 13.71 6.67
C GLU A 59 9.21 13.22 5.58
N ASN A 60 10.38 12.72 5.97
CA ASN A 60 11.40 12.16 5.09
C ASN A 60 11.24 10.64 4.85
N GLU A 61 10.22 9.98 5.41
CA GLU A 61 9.96 8.55 5.17
C GLU A 61 8.99 8.31 4.01
N TYR A 62 8.26 9.34 3.55
CA TYR A 62 7.26 9.22 2.49
C TYR A 62 7.31 10.37 1.49
N ALA A 63 6.83 10.11 0.28
CA ALA A 63 6.81 11.09 -0.79
C ALA A 63 5.70 12.13 -0.56
N PRO A 64 6.00 13.44 -0.58
CA PRO A 64 4.99 14.47 -0.38
C PRO A 64 4.00 14.51 -1.55
N ILE A 65 2.79 15.05 -1.32
CA ILE A 65 1.68 15.00 -2.28
C ILE A 65 1.99 15.64 -3.65
N ASN A 66 2.90 16.60 -3.69
CA ASN A 66 3.31 17.32 -4.90
C ASN A 66 4.51 16.68 -5.63
N MET A 67 5.15 15.66 -5.05
CA MET A 67 6.24 14.93 -5.69
C MET A 67 5.68 13.88 -6.64
N ARG A 68 6.20 13.83 -7.87
CA ARG A 68 5.93 12.72 -8.79
C ARG A 68 6.48 11.43 -8.18
N THR A 69 5.64 10.40 -8.10
CA THR A 69 6.02 9.12 -7.51
C THR A 69 6.07 7.98 -8.52
N CYS A 70 5.36 8.12 -9.64
CA CYS A 70 5.33 7.10 -10.68
C CYS A 70 5.56 7.67 -12.08
N ILE A 71 6.03 6.78 -12.95
CA ILE A 71 6.09 6.92 -14.41
C ILE A 71 5.18 5.87 -15.04
N SER A 72 4.73 6.14 -16.27
CA SER A 72 3.83 5.22 -16.96
C SER A 72 4.55 3.95 -17.36
N CYS A 73 3.90 2.80 -17.10
CA CYS A 73 4.32 1.49 -17.55
C CYS A 73 3.09 0.71 -18.04
N THR A 74 3.29 -0.30 -18.89
CA THR A 74 2.20 -1.19 -19.33
C THR A 74 2.63 -2.65 -19.40
N GLY A 75 1.71 -3.56 -19.11
CA GLY A 75 1.91 -5.01 -19.23
C GLY A 75 3.18 -5.51 -18.52
N GLN A 76 3.99 -6.31 -19.22
CA GLN A 76 5.24 -6.85 -18.68
C GLN A 76 6.26 -5.79 -18.27
N GLN A 77 6.19 -4.56 -18.81
CA GLN A 77 7.14 -3.52 -18.40
C GLN A 77 7.00 -3.18 -16.92
N CYS A 78 5.79 -3.20 -16.38
CA CYS A 78 5.54 -2.94 -14.95
C CYS A 78 6.04 -4.08 -14.05
N GLN A 79 6.13 -5.31 -14.58
CA GLN A 79 6.57 -6.48 -13.83
C GLN A 79 8.10 -6.59 -13.80
N ILE A 80 8.75 -6.23 -14.91
CA ILE A 80 10.21 -6.31 -15.05
C ILE A 80 10.88 -5.08 -14.43
N ASN A 81 10.32 -3.90 -14.68
CA ASN A 81 10.81 -2.63 -14.18
C ASN A 81 9.78 -2.00 -13.26
N THR A 82 10.26 -1.44 -12.15
CA THR A 82 9.38 -0.68 -11.28
C THR A 82 8.82 0.56 -12.01
N ASN A 83 7.56 0.88 -11.75
CA ASN A 83 6.90 2.08 -12.25
C ASN A 83 7.22 3.34 -11.42
N LEU A 84 8.16 3.25 -10.48
CA LEU A 84 8.51 4.35 -9.61
C LEU A 84 9.37 5.39 -10.32
N ASP A 85 9.10 6.66 -10.01
CA ASP A 85 9.99 7.76 -10.36
C ASP A 85 11.39 7.53 -9.74
N GLU A 86 12.45 7.83 -10.49
CA GLU A 86 13.83 7.61 -10.07
C GLU A 86 14.15 8.30 -8.73
N ASN A 87 13.56 9.48 -8.48
CA ASN A 87 13.78 10.19 -7.21
C ASN A 87 13.18 9.45 -6.02
N ILE A 88 12.13 8.66 -6.21
CA ILE A 88 11.55 7.84 -5.15
C ILE A 88 12.50 6.71 -4.79
N GLN A 89 13.05 6.04 -5.80
CA GLN A 89 14.00 4.94 -5.62
C GLN A 89 15.30 5.42 -4.98
N LYS A 90 15.86 6.53 -5.50
CA LYS A 90 17.11 7.13 -5.02
C LYS A 90 17.02 7.59 -3.57
N ASN A 91 15.90 8.23 -3.19
CA ASN A 91 15.72 8.74 -1.84
C ASN A 91 15.03 7.74 -0.90
N LYS A 92 14.70 6.53 -1.40
CA LYS A 92 14.01 5.45 -0.67
C LYS A 92 12.73 5.93 0.06
N LEU A 93 11.97 6.81 -0.59
CA LEU A 93 10.73 7.38 -0.05
C LEU A 93 9.54 6.43 -0.26
N LEU A 94 8.71 6.26 0.76
CA LEU A 94 7.50 5.47 0.62
C LEU A 94 6.41 6.19 -0.18
N THR A 95 5.69 5.44 -1.00
CA THR A 95 4.48 5.87 -1.69
C THR A 95 3.52 4.68 -1.80
N SER A 96 2.25 4.96 -2.08
CA SER A 96 1.22 3.95 -2.31
C SER A 96 0.45 4.23 -3.60
N GLY A 97 -0.37 3.26 -4.02
CA GLY A 97 -1.34 3.43 -5.09
C GLY A 97 -2.61 4.15 -4.65
N TYR A 98 -3.09 5.12 -5.44
CA TYR A 98 -4.41 5.72 -5.25
C TYR A 98 -5.49 4.76 -5.78
N PHE A 99 -6.41 4.35 -4.91
CA PHE A 99 -7.56 3.54 -5.30
C PHE A 99 -8.83 4.38 -5.32
N ILE A 100 -9.46 4.48 -6.48
CA ILE A 100 -10.75 5.16 -6.65
C ILE A 100 -11.76 4.12 -7.13
N PRO A 101 -12.73 3.69 -6.31
CA PRO A 101 -13.65 2.64 -6.72
C PRO A 101 -14.53 3.08 -7.90
N ILE A 102 -14.67 2.20 -8.90
CA ILE A 102 -15.60 2.43 -10.02
C ILE A 102 -17.02 2.68 -9.48
N GLY A 103 -17.70 3.69 -10.05
CA GLY A 103 -19.04 4.10 -9.62
C GLY A 103 -19.07 5.05 -8.41
N PHE A 104 -17.93 5.26 -7.74
CA PHE A 104 -17.79 6.21 -6.63
C PHE A 104 -17.08 7.53 -7.03
N ASN A 105 -16.95 7.80 -8.33
CA ASN A 105 -16.47 9.08 -8.90
C ASN A 105 -17.35 10.30 -8.58
N LEU A 106 -18.36 10.14 -7.70
CA LEU A 106 -19.32 11.15 -7.27
C LEU A 106 -18.69 12.27 -6.43
N PHE A 107 -17.50 12.05 -5.86
CA PHE A 107 -16.76 13.07 -5.13
C PHE A 107 -15.48 13.38 -5.89
N LYS A 108 -15.10 14.65 -6.01
CA LYS A 108 -13.95 15.22 -6.75
C LYS A 108 -12.55 14.71 -6.32
N LYS A 109 -12.42 13.45 -5.89
CA LYS A 109 -11.14 12.80 -5.66
C LYS A 109 -10.67 12.29 -7.00
N SER A 110 -9.69 12.98 -7.58
CA SER A 110 -8.89 12.44 -8.67
C SER A 110 -7.54 12.00 -8.12
N LYS A 111 -6.91 11.06 -8.81
CA LYS A 111 -5.50 10.76 -8.61
C LYS A 111 -4.69 12.04 -8.88
N PRO A 112 -3.86 12.52 -7.93
CA PRO A 112 -3.02 13.68 -8.19
C PRO A 112 -2.02 13.39 -9.32
N LYS A 113 -1.67 14.42 -10.10
CA LYS A 113 -0.73 14.27 -11.22
C LYS A 113 0.60 13.68 -10.75
N GLY A 114 1.10 12.70 -11.49
CA GLY A 114 2.36 12.03 -11.17
C GLY A 114 2.28 11.00 -10.04
N LYS A 115 1.10 10.74 -9.47
CA LYS A 115 0.90 9.70 -8.46
C LYS A 115 0.55 8.36 -9.07
N CYS A 116 0.98 7.30 -8.40
CA CYS A 116 0.70 5.93 -8.77
C CYS A 116 -0.80 5.65 -8.59
N SER A 117 -1.44 4.98 -9.55
CA SER A 117 -2.73 4.35 -9.29
C SER A 117 -2.52 3.11 -8.43
N HIS A 118 -3.59 2.59 -7.86
CA HIS A 118 -3.59 1.22 -7.38
C HIS A 118 -3.59 0.27 -8.59
N GLY A 119 -4.42 0.57 -9.59
CA GLY A 119 -4.65 -0.28 -10.75
C GLY A 119 -5.65 -1.40 -10.47
N GLY A 120 -5.79 -2.31 -11.42
CA GLY A 120 -6.77 -3.40 -11.36
C GLY A 120 -8.17 -2.97 -11.80
N SER A 121 -9.02 -3.96 -12.09
CA SER A 121 -10.30 -3.78 -12.76
C SER A 121 -11.34 -2.95 -12.00
N PHE A 122 -11.12 -2.69 -10.71
CA PHE A 122 -12.03 -1.93 -9.85
C PHE A 122 -11.54 -0.52 -9.52
N ASP A 123 -10.33 -0.15 -9.98
CA ASP A 123 -9.80 1.20 -9.83
C ASP A 123 -10.15 2.05 -11.06
N SER A 124 -10.97 3.07 -10.88
CA SER A 124 -11.32 3.99 -11.95
C SER A 124 -10.15 4.87 -12.39
N SER A 125 -9.09 4.97 -11.58
CA SER A 125 -7.87 5.72 -11.93
C SER A 125 -6.82 4.87 -12.67
N GLN A 126 -7.10 3.59 -12.96
CA GLN A 126 -6.12 2.67 -13.55
C GLN A 126 -5.54 3.13 -14.90
N ASN A 127 -6.29 3.94 -15.65
CA ASN A 127 -5.90 4.48 -16.95
C ASN A 127 -5.50 5.96 -16.88
N ASP A 128 -5.54 6.57 -15.71
CA ASP A 128 -5.07 7.95 -15.53
C ASP A 128 -3.54 7.97 -15.61
N GLU A 129 -2.96 8.99 -16.23
CA GLU A 129 -1.50 9.18 -16.25
C GLU A 129 -0.96 9.58 -14.86
N PRO A 130 0.12 8.96 -14.34
CA PRO A 130 0.88 7.83 -14.92
C PRO A 130 0.15 6.48 -14.86
N ILE A 131 0.19 5.73 -15.97
CA ILE A 131 -0.47 4.41 -16.15
C ILE A 131 0.35 3.29 -15.47
N GLY A 132 -0.34 2.28 -14.97
CA GLY A 132 0.21 1.22 -14.14
C GLY A 132 -0.26 1.39 -12.70
N GLY A 133 0.48 0.86 -11.74
CA GLY A 133 0.12 1.07 -10.34
C GLY A 133 0.99 0.34 -9.34
N ILE A 134 0.65 0.48 -8.07
CA ILE A 134 1.25 -0.28 -6.98
C ILE A 134 0.13 -1.15 -6.40
N ASN A 135 0.12 -2.41 -6.80
CA ASN A 135 -0.85 -3.40 -6.38
C ASN A 135 -0.22 -4.79 -6.51
N LYS A 136 -0.19 -5.55 -5.42
CA LYS A 136 0.26 -6.96 -5.35
C LYS A 136 -0.83 -7.89 -4.80
N ASP A 137 -2.10 -7.55 -5.04
CA ASP A 137 -3.26 -8.36 -4.64
C ASP A 137 -3.31 -9.70 -5.36
N LYS A 138 -2.65 -9.80 -6.52
CA LYS A 138 -2.58 -11.02 -7.34
C LYS A 138 -1.13 -11.44 -7.56
N LEU A 139 -0.92 -12.74 -7.74
CA LEU A 139 0.40 -13.35 -7.96
C LEU A 139 1.14 -12.85 -9.21
N ASN A 140 0.44 -12.23 -10.16
CA ASN A 140 0.97 -11.76 -11.43
C ASN A 140 0.97 -10.24 -11.58
N SER A 141 0.85 -9.53 -10.46
CA SER A 141 0.85 -8.07 -10.44
C SER A 141 2.27 -7.53 -10.45
#